data_AF-A0AAN8U385-F1
#
_entry.id   AF-A0AAN8U385-F1
#
_cell.length_a   1.000
_cell.length_b   1.000
_cell.length_c   1.000
_cell.angle_alpha   90.00
_cell.angle_beta   90.00
_cell.angle_gamma   90.00
#
_symmetry.space_group_name_H-M   'P 1'
#
loop_
_entity.id
_entity.type
_entity.pdbx_description
1 polymer ?
#
loop_
_entity_poly.entity_id
_entity_poly.type
_entity_poly.pdbx_seq_one_letter_code
_entity_poly.pdbx_strand_id
1 'polypeptide(L)'
;MLGSIHPPPRFVITGGTIGIPGPNNIKNWFKIEKYETGIPHSYKLRYCPSRFMCPTCHFDCADVGLYQNRGYTRLAFNNKPYPFGFSKVNKNDA
;
A
#
# COMPACT_ATOMS: atom_id res chain seq x y z
N MET A 1 -18.34 -4.95 28.27
CA MET A 1 -17.02 -4.83 27.62
C MET A 1 -17.25 -4.39 26.18
N LEU A 2 -17.46 -3.08 25.96
CA LEU A 2 -17.55 -2.52 24.61
C LEU A 2 -16.14 -2.51 24.05
N GLY A 3 -15.80 -3.53 23.26
CA GLY A 3 -14.52 -3.59 22.55
C GLY A 3 -14.35 -2.31 21.74
N SER A 4 -13.21 -1.66 21.90
CA SER A 4 -12.86 -0.40 21.25
C SER A 4 -13.31 -0.43 19.78
N ILE A 5 -14.24 0.47 19.41
CA ILE A 5 -14.69 0.66 18.03
C ILE A 5 -13.52 1.28 17.27
N HIS A 6 -12.57 0.45 16.86
CA HIS A 6 -11.56 0.85 15.89
C HIS A 6 -12.25 0.77 14.52
N PRO A 7 -12.33 1.87 13.75
CA PRO A 7 -12.88 1.80 12.41
C PRO A 7 -12.14 0.71 11.60
N PRO A 8 -12.83 -0.02 10.72
CA PRO A 8 -12.19 -1.05 9.93
C PRO A 8 -11.03 -0.43 9.13
N PRO A 9 -9.88 -1.11 9.05
CA PRO A 9 -8.72 -0.55 8.37
C PRO A 9 -9.03 -0.35 6.89
N ARG A 10 -8.41 0.66 6.28
CA ARG A 10 -8.48 0.88 4.84
C ARG A 10 -7.74 -0.26 4.12
N PHE A 11 -8.43 -0.98 3.23
CA PHE A 11 -7.88 -2.12 2.52
C PHE A 11 -7.38 -1.75 1.12
N VAL A 12 -6.34 -2.46 0.65
CA VAL A 12 -5.98 -2.47 -0.77
C VAL A 12 -6.96 -3.37 -1.51
N ILE A 13 -7.60 -2.83 -2.54
CA ILE A 13 -8.58 -3.52 -3.38
C ILE A 13 -8.33 -3.20 -4.85
N THR A 14 -8.90 -4.01 -5.74
CA THR A 14 -8.95 -3.75 -7.18
C THR A 14 -10.11 -2.80 -7.53
N GLY A 15 -10.25 -2.44 -8.80
CA GLY A 15 -11.30 -1.53 -9.29
C GLY A 15 -10.88 -0.05 -9.38
N GLY A 16 -9.58 0.23 -9.30
CA GLY A 16 -9.03 1.56 -9.61
C GLY A 16 -9.04 1.87 -11.11
N THR A 17 -9.15 3.15 -11.46
CA THR A 17 -9.05 3.63 -12.84
C THR A 17 -7.61 3.99 -13.21
N ILE A 18 -7.09 3.43 -14.31
CA ILE A 18 -5.77 3.78 -14.84
C ILE A 18 -5.84 5.18 -15.46
N GLY A 19 -4.82 6.01 -15.24
CA GLY A 19 -4.74 7.34 -15.84
C GLY A 19 -3.57 8.17 -15.32
N ILE A 20 -3.52 9.43 -15.78
CA ILE A 20 -2.53 10.42 -15.35
C ILE A 20 -2.76 10.78 -13.87
N PRO A 21 -1.72 10.91 -13.03
CA PRO A 21 -1.91 11.27 -11.63
C PRO A 21 -2.65 12.60 -11.47
N GLY A 22 -3.70 12.61 -10.65
CA GLY A 22 -4.48 13.80 -10.37
C GLY A 22 -5.52 13.61 -9.25
N PRO A 23 -6.31 14.65 -8.95
CA PRO A 23 -7.23 14.63 -7.81
C PRO A 23 -8.30 13.52 -7.91
N ASN A 24 -8.69 13.14 -9.12
CA ASN A 24 -9.70 12.13 -9.42
C ASN A 24 -9.24 10.69 -9.19
N ASN A 25 -7.93 10.42 -9.08
CA ASN A 25 -7.41 9.05 -8.97
C ASN A 25 -6.36 8.86 -7.87
N ILE A 26 -6.30 9.78 -6.89
CA ILE A 26 -5.35 9.77 -5.75
C ILE A 26 -5.27 8.39 -5.05
N LYS A 27 -6.40 7.69 -4.92
CA LYS A 27 -6.48 6.38 -4.25
C LYS A 27 -5.74 5.25 -4.96
N ASN A 28 -5.27 5.46 -6.19
CA ASN A 28 -4.64 4.44 -7.03
C ASN A 28 -3.11 4.43 -6.95
N TRP A 29 -2.51 5.40 -6.25
CA TRP A 29 -1.06 5.63 -6.28
C TRP A 29 -0.35 5.10 -5.05
N PHE A 30 0.63 4.24 -5.28
CA PHE A 30 1.44 3.60 -4.26
C PHE A 30 2.92 3.91 -4.50
N LYS A 31 3.72 3.81 -3.45
CA LYS A 31 5.17 3.89 -3.48
C LYS A 31 5.77 2.54 -3.09
N ILE A 32 6.92 2.24 -3.66
CA ILE A 32 7.78 1.12 -3.27
C ILE A 32 9.01 1.75 -2.63
N GLU A 33 9.25 1.44 -1.37
CA GLU A 33 10.36 1.99 -0.58
C GLU A 33 11.25 0.86 -0.10
N LYS A 34 12.57 1.09 -0.03
CA LYS A 34 13.50 0.12 0.55
C LYS A 34 13.10 -0.16 2.00
N TYR A 35 13.18 -1.43 2.40
CA TYR A 35 12.84 -1.84 3.76
C TYR A 35 13.86 -2.84 4.28
N GLU A 36 14.72 -2.35 5.16
CA GLU A 36 15.83 -3.06 5.78
C GLU A 36 15.32 -4.14 6.73
N THR A 37 15.34 -5.38 6.25
CA THR A 37 15.00 -6.59 7.02
C THR A 37 16.20 -7.49 7.31
N GLY A 38 17.39 -7.09 6.86
CA GLY A 38 18.57 -7.97 6.79
C GLY A 38 18.59 -8.89 5.57
N ILE A 39 17.52 -8.93 4.78
CA ILE A 39 17.42 -9.70 3.55
C ILE A 39 17.60 -8.76 2.34
N PRO A 40 18.52 -9.05 1.40
CA PRO A 40 18.68 -8.26 0.18
C PRO A 40 17.37 -8.12 -0.61
N HIS A 41 17.20 -7.00 -1.32
CA HIS A 41 16.04 -6.74 -2.18
C HIS A 41 14.68 -6.77 -1.45
N SER A 42 14.66 -6.37 -0.18
CA SER A 42 13.44 -6.19 0.61
C SER A 42 12.89 -4.77 0.49
N TYR A 43 11.58 -4.69 0.25
CA TYR A 43 10.86 -3.43 0.09
C TYR A 43 9.57 -3.43 0.91
N LYS A 44 9.01 -2.25 1.14
CA LYS A 44 7.65 -2.08 1.65
C LYS A 44 6.82 -1.30 0.63
N LEU A 45 5.51 -1.57 0.65
CA LEU A 45 4.54 -0.76 -0.06
C LEU A 45 4.03 0.34 0.86
N ARG A 46 3.90 1.56 0.34
CA ARG A 46 3.39 2.72 1.08
C ARG A 46 2.31 3.44 0.29
N TYR A 47 1.21 3.78 0.97
CA TYR A 47 0.25 4.75 0.46
C TYR A 47 0.60 6.13 1.00
N CYS A 48 1.18 6.97 0.14
CA CYS A 48 1.43 8.37 0.44
C CYS A 48 1.58 9.14 -0.88
N PRO A 49 0.47 9.46 -1.55
CA PRO A 49 0.47 10.15 -2.84
C PRO A 49 1.28 11.44 -2.80
N SER A 50 1.87 11.82 -3.94
CA SER A 50 2.67 13.03 -4.02
C SER A 50 1.78 14.27 -4.06
N ARG A 51 2.21 15.34 -3.38
CA ARG A 51 1.41 16.57 -3.22
C ARG A 51 1.03 17.24 -4.55
N PHE A 52 1.84 17.10 -5.60
CA PHE A 52 1.51 17.66 -6.93
C PHE A 52 0.20 17.09 -7.51
N MET A 53 -0.20 15.89 -7.10
CA MET A 53 -1.42 15.25 -7.58
C MET A 53 -2.68 15.89 -7.00
N CYS A 54 -2.57 16.48 -5.82
CA CYS A 54 -3.62 17.27 -5.18
C CYS A 54 -2.99 18.22 -4.15
N PRO A 55 -2.67 19.46 -4.56
CA PRO A 55 -2.00 20.43 -3.68
C PRO A 55 -2.78 20.80 -2.42
N THR A 56 -4.10 20.59 -2.42
CA THR A 56 -4.99 20.90 -1.29
C THR A 56 -5.26 19.69 -0.38
N CYS A 57 -4.94 18.46 -0.80
CA CYS A 57 -5.31 17.25 -0.07
C CYS A 57 -4.36 16.93 1.09
N HIS A 58 -4.89 16.70 2.29
CA HIS A 58 -4.12 16.10 3.38
C HIS A 58 -4.18 14.57 3.29
N PHE A 59 -3.04 13.93 3.03
CA PHE A 59 -2.99 12.47 2.89
C PHE A 59 -2.68 11.81 4.23
N ASP A 60 -3.59 10.93 4.67
CA ASP A 60 -3.32 9.99 5.76
C ASP A 60 -2.37 8.88 5.25
N CYS A 61 -1.07 9.19 5.30
CA CYS A 61 -0.02 8.32 4.78
C CYS A 61 0.21 7.13 5.69
N ALA A 62 0.29 5.93 5.10
CA ALA A 62 0.46 4.70 5.87
C ALA A 62 1.25 3.66 5.07
N ASP A 63 2.08 2.91 5.79
CA ASP A 63 2.67 1.70 5.25
C ASP A 63 1.62 0.58 5.14
N VAL A 64 1.77 -0.25 4.11
CA VAL A 64 0.91 -1.39 3.84
C VAL A 64 1.41 -2.60 4.62
N GLY A 65 0.53 -3.19 5.40
CA GLY A 65 0.76 -4.43 6.12
C GLY A 65 -0.30 -5.48 5.84
N LEU A 66 -0.26 -6.55 6.63
CA LEU A 66 -1.25 -7.63 6.59
C LEU A 66 -2.28 -7.45 7.71
N TYR A 67 -3.54 -7.78 7.40
CA TYR A 67 -4.65 -7.74 8.36
C TYR A 67 -5.60 -8.92 8.12
N GLN A 68 -5.86 -9.70 9.17
CA GLN A 68 -6.79 -10.83 9.12
C GLN A 68 -8.23 -10.32 9.11
N ASN A 69 -8.96 -10.59 8.03
CA ASN A 69 -10.36 -10.19 7.89
C ASN A 69 -11.15 -11.23 7.09
N ARG A 70 -12.26 -11.71 7.68
CA ARG A 70 -13.18 -12.66 7.05
C ARG A 70 -12.48 -13.93 6.51
N GLY A 71 -11.51 -14.46 7.25
CA GLY A 71 -10.73 -15.65 6.85
C GLY A 71 -9.63 -15.39 5.82
N TYR A 72 -9.41 -14.14 5.42
CA TYR A 72 -8.35 -13.76 4.49
C TYR A 72 -7.29 -12.87 5.16
N THR A 73 -6.04 -13.07 4.77
CA THR A 73 -4.96 -12.13 5.04
C THR A 73 -5.00 -11.02 3.98
N ARG A 74 -5.59 -9.87 4.33
CA ARG A 74 -5.76 -8.73 3.41
C ARG A 74 -4.64 -7.72 3.57
N LEU A 75 -4.27 -7.06 2.47
CA LEU A 75 -3.40 -5.89 2.49
C LEU A 75 -4.17 -4.69 3.06
N ALA A 76 -3.59 -4.01 4.04
CA ALA A 76 -4.23 -2.91 4.75
C ALA A 76 -3.26 -1.78 5.07
N PHE A 77 -3.77 -0.54 5.08
CA PHE A 77 -3.06 0.64 5.54
C PHE A 77 -3.08 0.66 7.08
N ASN A 78 -2.13 -0.01 7.70
CA ASN A 78 -2.07 -0.20 9.15
C ASN A 78 -0.74 0.21 9.79
N ASN A 79 0.17 0.79 8.99
CA ASN A 79 1.50 1.23 9.40
C ASN A 79 2.37 0.14 10.05
N LYS A 80 2.06 -1.13 9.76
CA LYS A 80 2.85 -2.31 10.13
C LYS A 80 3.41 -2.93 8.84
N PRO A 81 4.50 -2.36 8.28
CA PRO A 81 4.99 -2.72 6.96
C PRO A 81 5.28 -4.22 6.86
N TYR A 82 4.72 -4.85 5.83
CA TYR A 82 5.08 -6.21 5.46
C TYR A 82 6.17 -6.17 4.37
N PRO A 83 7.28 -6.91 4.52
CA PRO A 83 8.33 -6.94 3.50
C PRO A 83 7.90 -7.71 2.26
N PHE A 84 8.15 -7.12 1.08
CA PHE A 84 7.93 -7.72 -0.21
C PHE A 84 9.24 -7.79 -1.01
N GLY A 85 9.36 -8.86 -1.79
CA GLY A 85 10.34 -8.97 -2.88
C GLY A 85 9.61 -9.00 -4.23
N PHE A 86 10.32 -8.62 -5.29
CA PHE A 86 9.78 -8.64 -6.66
C PHE A 86 10.52 -9.68 -7.49
N SER A 87 9.83 -10.76 -7.88
CA SER A 87 10.36 -11.77 -8.79
C SER A 87 9.79 -11.58 -10.18
N LYS A 88 10.67 -11.37 -11.17
CA LYS A 88 10.27 -11.30 -12.58
C LYS A 88 9.79 -12.67 -13.04
N VAL A 89 8.58 -12.75 -13.59
CA VAL A 89 7.98 -14.01 -14.07
C VAL A 89 8.69 -14.51 -15.33
N ASN A 90 8.78 -13.65 -16.36
CA ASN A 90 9.43 -14.00 -17.62
C ASN A 90 10.90 -13.58 -17.56
N LYS A 91 11.80 -14.51 -17.28
CA LYS A 91 13.24 -14.30 -17.38
C LYS A 91 13.65 -14.68 -18.80
N ASN A 92 13.76 -13.66 -19.65
CA ASN A 92 14.37 -13.85 -20.95
C ASN A 92 15.87 -13.76 -20.67
N ASP A 93 16.48 -14.91 -20.40
CA ASP A 93 17.92 -15.01 -20.34
C ASP A 93 18.40 -14.83 -21.79
N ALA A 94 18.93 -13.64 -22.07
CA ALA A 94 19.67 -13.36 -23.30
C ALA A 94 21.11 -13.80 -23.13
#